data_AF-A0A8J4W6L7-F1
#
_entry.id   AF-A0A8J4W6L7-F1
#
_cell.length_a   1.000
_cell.length_b   1.000
_cell.length_c   1.000
_cell.angle_alpha   90.00
_cell.angle_beta   90.00
_cell.angle_gamma   90.00
#
_symmetry.space_group_name_H-M   'P 1'
#
loop_
_entity.id
_entity.type
_entity.pdbx_description
1 polymer ?
#
loop_
_entity_poly.entity_id
_entity_poly.type
_entity_poly.pdbx_seq_one_letter_code
_entity_poly.pdbx_strand_id
1 'polypeptide(L)'
;MENDENSPSAAVALALTKKRKGDNRGRHKDPIWDSTTVLPDKTVVCNHCHNIIHRHGVTKVERVRAHFERRCPQNKKTKRDHDDTTDTALTAIKPSPGSKTGMFKRKFAHWLYATGHSFDDAGDELLLDALKMLRNDIMLPTKHELENELLDLEFSVSQNKVIKALNDKPCCLTVESWVDAGGNVVTSYGAVCENVSYFLESTTFQERGSEELAVDDVERVMSNLLVDDMSNILPWLEKFQASMAEMASVFHGNHKLQSLVSTDRSNPFVEFPDSGSVCGMLESILDHEKKLYTIVARRDFVQANTPVEQEKLNRVRDFVLSEMFIQELVKSLEILRPLQQQLKHFQDDRAPVSQVYPCFMDLLNGYTSMEWLSKKEKALIASCVTERFDAIYGESHGVANLLDPLYLGQTLDASKKQEAEASIVRFCTHDDQTVDVLEQLEEYNEMVAGLKVNDEAYWHLLQSGTVQPFDFWMERQQFPLLQQLAWTIFALPVSSMSPTQSFSSQAFYIDSRFNHTLSPEKLQKLTHVYCNSKNRDEGMSFLTP
;
A
#
# COMPACT_ATOMS: atom_id res chain seq x y z
N MET A 1 -33.45 59.48 -28.50
CA MET A 1 -33.83 60.46 -27.46
C MET A 1 -32.62 60.59 -26.56
N GLU A 2 -32.20 61.82 -26.29
CA GLU A 2 -31.19 62.32 -25.32
C GLU A 2 -30.02 61.38 -24.88
N ASN A 3 -28.74 61.69 -25.16
CA ASN A 3 -27.88 62.76 -24.58
C ASN A 3 -27.66 62.57 -23.05
N ASP A 4 -26.48 62.69 -22.42
CA ASP A 4 -25.03 62.87 -22.77
C ASP A 4 -24.20 62.37 -21.52
N GLU A 5 -22.86 62.44 -21.34
CA GLU A 5 -21.73 63.10 -22.03
C GLU A 5 -20.37 62.35 -21.79
N ASN A 6 -19.39 62.62 -22.65
CA ASN A 6 -17.91 62.61 -22.52
C ASN A 6 -17.07 61.68 -21.60
N SER A 7 -16.08 61.08 -22.28
CA SER A 7 -14.70 60.71 -21.84
C SER A 7 -13.80 61.98 -21.63
N PRO A 8 -12.51 61.98 -21.18
CA PRO A 8 -11.45 61.06 -21.69
C PRO A 8 -10.13 60.82 -20.88
N SER A 9 -9.25 60.00 -21.48
CA SER A 9 -7.76 60.08 -21.47
C SER A 9 -6.97 59.70 -20.19
N ALA A 10 -5.72 59.24 -20.27
CA ALA A 10 -4.94 58.66 -21.38
C ALA A 10 -3.70 57.89 -20.84
N ALA A 11 -3.08 57.05 -21.65
CA ALA A 11 -1.88 56.29 -21.26
C ALA A 11 -0.57 57.09 -21.40
N VAL A 12 0.35 56.92 -20.44
CA VAL A 12 1.78 57.33 -20.53
C VAL A 12 2.63 56.27 -19.82
N ALA A 13 3.83 56.00 -20.35
CA ALA A 13 4.81 55.08 -19.78
C ALA A 13 6.12 55.81 -19.40
N LEU A 14 7.04 55.05 -18.80
CA LEU A 14 8.50 55.32 -18.69
C LEU A 14 9.04 56.40 -17.71
N ALA A 15 10.02 55.92 -16.93
CA ALA A 15 11.35 56.53 -16.71
C ALA A 15 11.57 57.70 -15.71
N LEU A 16 12.26 57.31 -14.60
CA LEU A 16 13.58 57.84 -14.18
C LEU A 16 13.75 59.21 -13.47
N THR A 17 14.51 59.13 -12.35
CA THR A 17 15.30 60.17 -11.64
C THR A 17 14.52 61.25 -10.85
N LYS A 18 14.87 61.50 -9.58
CA LYS A 18 16.14 62.17 -9.20
C LYS A 18 16.66 61.83 -7.80
N LYS A 19 17.97 61.57 -7.70
CA LYS A 19 18.73 61.73 -6.46
C LYS A 19 18.80 63.22 -6.09
N ARG A 20 18.55 63.57 -4.83
CA ARG A 20 19.17 64.73 -4.17
C ARG A 20 19.77 64.28 -2.84
N LYS A 21 21.08 64.46 -2.68
CA LYS A 21 21.75 64.35 -1.38
C LYS A 21 21.31 65.53 -0.52
N GLY A 22 20.90 65.26 0.72
CA GLY A 22 20.66 66.24 1.78
C GLY A 22 21.23 65.67 3.07
N ASP A 23 22.39 66.18 3.48
CA ASP A 23 23.20 65.60 4.55
C ASP A 23 22.55 65.85 5.92
N ASN A 24 22.34 64.79 6.72
CA ASN A 24 21.99 64.95 8.13
C ASN A 24 22.53 63.77 8.94
N ARG A 25 23.70 63.97 9.57
CA ARG A 25 24.55 62.92 10.13
C ARG A 25 24.09 62.46 11.52
N GLY A 26 22.96 61.77 11.56
CA GLY A 26 22.62 60.92 12.72
C GLY A 26 23.65 59.80 12.87
N ARG A 27 23.94 59.37 14.12
CA ARG A 27 24.77 58.18 14.39
C ARG A 27 24.31 57.01 13.54
N HIS A 28 25.24 56.28 12.93
CA HIS A 28 24.95 54.99 12.30
C HIS A 28 24.22 54.13 13.33
N LYS A 29 23.01 53.65 12.98
CA LYS A 29 22.30 52.70 13.84
C LYS A 29 23.12 51.41 13.89
N ASP A 30 23.12 50.77 15.04
CA ASP A 30 23.66 49.41 15.21
C ASP A 30 22.88 48.47 14.26
N PRO A 31 23.55 47.64 13.43
CA PRO A 31 22.88 46.74 12.49
C PRO A 31 21.83 45.83 13.14
N ILE A 32 21.93 45.57 14.46
CA ILE A 32 20.95 44.75 15.17
C ILE A 32 19.54 45.38 15.23
N TRP A 33 19.41 46.68 14.96
CA TRP A 33 18.09 47.32 14.83
C TRP A 33 17.34 46.87 13.57
N ASP A 34 18.03 46.43 12.52
CA ASP A 34 17.42 45.96 11.28
C ASP A 34 16.69 44.61 11.50
N SER A 35 17.11 43.84 12.51
CA SER A 35 16.42 42.65 13.02
C SER A 35 15.26 42.94 13.99
N THR A 36 14.85 44.22 14.14
CA THR A 36 13.76 44.63 15.04
C THR A 36 12.78 45.60 14.40
N THR A 37 11.53 45.57 14.88
CA THR A 37 10.50 46.55 14.53
C THR A 37 10.30 47.48 15.72
N VAL A 38 10.34 48.79 15.49
CA VAL A 38 10.06 49.81 16.52
C VAL A 38 8.72 50.47 16.21
N LEU A 39 7.72 50.17 17.03
CA LEU A 39 6.35 50.66 16.88
C LEU A 39 6.22 52.14 17.30
N PRO A 40 5.16 52.86 16.88
CA PRO A 40 4.99 54.29 17.17
C PRO A 40 4.92 54.65 18.66
N ASP A 41 4.45 53.73 19.50
CA ASP A 41 4.44 53.82 20.97
C ASP A 41 5.83 53.68 21.61
N LYS A 42 6.87 53.46 20.80
CA LYS A 42 8.27 53.17 21.17
C LYS A 42 8.47 51.73 21.70
N THR A 43 7.55 50.81 21.45
CA THR A 43 7.74 49.37 21.69
C THR A 43 8.67 48.76 20.64
N VAL A 44 9.76 48.13 21.10
CA VAL A 44 10.73 47.40 20.28
C VAL A 44 10.37 45.91 20.30
N VAL A 45 10.18 45.31 19.13
CA VAL A 45 9.81 43.90 18.92
C VAL A 45 10.89 43.20 18.10
N CYS A 46 11.21 41.95 18.45
CA CYS A 46 12.15 41.11 17.70
C CYS A 46 11.49 40.53 16.44
N ASN A 47 12.02 40.78 15.24
CA ASN A 47 11.43 40.29 13.98
C ASN A 47 11.50 38.75 13.84
N HIS A 48 12.37 38.09 14.61
CA HIS A 48 12.62 36.65 14.50
C HIS A 48 11.79 35.79 15.47
N CYS A 49 11.22 36.38 16.53
CA CYS A 49 10.42 35.64 17.51
C CYS A 49 9.27 36.47 18.12
N HIS A 50 8.94 37.61 17.52
CA HIS A 50 7.79 38.49 17.80
C HIS A 50 7.60 38.96 19.26
N ASN A 51 8.56 38.67 20.13
CA ASN A 51 8.58 39.09 21.53
C ASN A 51 8.99 40.56 21.66
N ILE A 52 8.30 41.26 22.57
CA ILE A 52 8.65 42.63 22.98
C ILE A 52 9.97 42.60 23.75
N ILE A 53 10.95 43.38 23.31
CA ILE A 53 12.26 43.52 23.97
C ILE A 53 12.19 44.61 25.06
N HIS A 54 11.68 45.80 24.73
CA HIS A 54 11.39 46.88 25.69
C HIS A 54 10.56 48.02 25.04
N ARG A 55 9.94 48.88 25.87
CA ARG A 55 9.12 50.04 25.42
C ARG A 55 9.84 51.40 25.50
N HIS A 56 11.06 51.50 24.95
CA HIS A 56 11.88 52.73 25.06
C HIS A 56 12.54 53.17 23.73
N GLY A 57 12.06 52.68 22.59
CA GLY A 57 12.57 53.04 21.26
C GLY A 57 14.05 52.72 21.05
N VAL A 58 14.73 53.46 20.18
CA VAL A 58 16.10 53.19 19.71
C VAL A 58 17.20 53.53 20.76
N THR A 59 16.90 53.45 22.06
CA THR A 59 17.74 54.00 23.15
C THR A 59 18.47 52.96 24.02
N LYS A 60 18.19 51.66 23.88
CA LYS A 60 18.75 50.57 24.70
C LYS A 60 19.22 49.40 23.85
N VAL A 61 20.15 49.65 22.95
CA VAL A 61 20.69 48.67 21.99
C VAL A 61 21.29 47.44 22.70
N GLU A 62 21.82 47.60 23.90
CA GLU A 62 22.38 46.53 24.73
C GLU A 62 21.30 45.52 25.17
N ARG A 63 20.04 45.98 25.34
CA ARG A 63 18.90 45.08 25.61
C ARG A 63 18.48 44.31 24.37
N VAL A 64 18.62 44.90 23.19
CA VAL A 64 18.40 44.22 21.91
C VAL A 64 19.49 43.16 21.70
N ARG A 65 20.77 43.51 21.85
CA ARG A 65 21.89 42.55 21.83
C ARG A 65 21.71 41.42 22.84
N ALA A 66 21.43 41.72 24.11
CA ALA A 66 21.20 40.70 25.13
C ALA A 66 19.97 39.81 24.86
N HIS A 67 18.93 40.33 24.19
CA HIS A 67 17.83 39.51 23.70
C HIS A 67 18.33 38.55 22.61
N PHE A 68 19.01 39.05 21.58
CA PHE A 68 19.53 38.20 20.50
C PHE A 68 20.58 37.18 20.96
N GLU A 69 21.48 37.53 21.87
CA GLU A 69 22.50 36.63 22.42
C GLU A 69 21.90 35.51 23.30
N ARG A 70 20.86 35.81 24.10
CA ARG A 70 20.49 34.96 25.27
C ARG A 70 19.05 34.48 25.28
N ARG A 71 18.15 35.13 24.54
CA ARG A 71 16.68 34.91 24.60
C ARG A 71 16.03 34.60 23.24
N CYS A 72 16.54 35.12 22.13
CA CYS A 72 16.02 34.82 20.80
C CYS A 72 16.33 33.35 20.41
N PRO A 73 15.35 32.54 20.02
CA PRO A 73 15.58 31.11 19.71
C PRO A 73 16.55 30.87 18.54
N GLN A 74 16.53 31.72 17.52
CA GLN A 74 17.36 31.59 16.30
C GLN A 74 18.87 31.58 16.62
N ASN A 75 19.33 32.49 17.48
CA ASN A 75 20.75 32.71 17.72
C ASN A 75 21.40 31.69 18.68
N LYS A 76 20.61 30.83 19.33
CA LYS A 76 21.14 29.80 20.23
C LYS A 76 21.79 28.62 19.48
N LYS A 77 21.68 28.55 18.15
CA LYS A 77 22.21 27.46 17.33
C LYS A 77 23.72 27.55 17.03
N THR A 78 24.38 28.69 17.27
CA THR A 78 25.71 28.98 16.68
C THR A 78 26.84 29.26 17.68
N LYS A 79 26.63 29.11 19.00
CA LYS A 79 27.70 29.39 19.99
C LYS A 79 27.59 28.61 21.29
N ARG A 80 28.10 27.37 21.31
CA ARG A 80 28.44 26.62 22.53
C ARG A 80 29.36 25.42 22.27
N ASP A 81 30.60 25.73 21.96
CA ASP A 81 31.77 24.90 22.30
C ASP A 81 32.68 25.73 23.22
N HIS A 82 33.52 25.04 24.01
CA HIS A 82 34.44 25.52 25.05
C HIS A 82 33.87 25.99 26.41
N ASP A 83 34.60 25.57 27.44
CA ASP A 83 34.67 25.95 28.87
C ASP A 83 33.43 25.78 29.78
N ASP A 84 33.38 24.61 30.44
CA ASP A 84 33.63 24.39 31.89
C ASP A 84 33.72 25.62 32.85
N THR A 85 33.39 25.55 34.15
CA THR A 85 33.16 24.40 35.06
C THR A 85 32.11 24.75 36.16
N THR A 86 31.76 23.76 36.99
CA THR A 86 31.20 23.81 38.38
C THR A 86 29.70 23.96 38.65
N ASP A 87 29.30 23.13 39.62
CA ASP A 87 28.14 23.10 40.54
C ASP A 87 26.67 22.86 40.10
N THR A 88 26.32 21.57 40.15
CA THR A 88 25.40 21.00 41.16
C THR A 88 23.98 21.59 41.29
N ALA A 89 23.06 21.13 40.43
CA ALA A 89 21.63 21.00 40.76
C ALA A 89 20.92 19.91 39.94
N LEU A 90 20.18 19.03 40.59
CA LEU A 90 19.41 17.96 39.94
C LEU A 90 18.20 18.53 39.19
N THR A 91 18.23 18.51 37.87
CA THR A 91 17.03 18.64 37.00
C THR A 91 17.17 17.75 35.77
N ALA A 92 16.05 17.20 35.29
CA ALA A 92 16.06 16.21 34.20
C ALA A 92 16.49 16.85 32.87
N ILE A 93 17.64 16.41 32.35
CA ILE A 93 18.16 16.86 31.05
C ILE A 93 17.38 16.15 29.94
N LYS A 94 16.44 16.86 29.28
CA LYS A 94 15.94 16.40 27.98
C LYS A 94 17.12 16.32 27.00
N PRO A 95 17.40 15.15 26.39
CA PRO A 95 18.57 14.99 25.54
C PRO A 95 18.43 15.87 24.29
N SER A 96 19.43 16.72 24.02
CA SER A 96 19.47 17.46 22.76
C SER A 96 19.59 16.47 21.58
N PRO A 97 18.78 16.60 20.51
CA PRO A 97 18.84 15.70 19.35
C PRO A 97 20.20 15.66 18.63
N GLY A 98 21.06 16.68 18.84
CA GLY A 98 22.43 16.72 18.32
C GLY A 98 23.48 16.02 19.20
N SER A 99 23.12 15.50 20.37
CA SER A 99 24.04 14.76 21.25
C SER A 99 24.29 13.33 20.73
N LYS A 100 25.47 12.77 21.02
CA LYS A 100 25.78 11.36 20.67
C LYS A 100 24.74 10.37 21.22
N THR A 101 24.26 10.61 22.44
CA THR A 101 23.20 9.82 23.08
C THR A 101 21.84 10.01 22.41
N GLY A 102 21.49 11.25 22.01
CA GLY A 102 20.27 11.52 21.24
C GLY A 102 20.28 10.84 19.86
N MET A 103 21.40 10.89 19.14
CA MET A 103 21.57 10.15 17.88
C MET A 103 21.47 8.63 18.07
N PHE A 104 22.04 8.09 19.14
CA PHE A 104 21.91 6.67 19.48
C PHE A 104 20.46 6.28 19.78
N LYS A 105 19.78 6.98 20.71
CA LYS A 105 18.36 6.73 21.04
C LYS A 105 17.47 6.79 19.79
N ARG A 106 17.70 7.78 18.93
CA ARG A 106 16.97 7.92 17.66
C ARG A 106 17.22 6.76 16.69
N LYS A 107 18.46 6.28 16.56
CA LYS A 107 18.79 5.13 15.69
C LYS A 107 18.23 3.82 16.24
N PHE A 108 18.23 3.64 17.56
CA PHE A 108 17.62 2.50 18.22
C PHE A 108 16.09 2.50 18.08
N ALA A 109 15.45 3.66 18.26
CA ALA A 109 14.01 3.85 18.02
C ALA A 109 13.63 3.54 16.56
N HIS A 110 14.39 4.06 15.59
CA HIS A 110 14.18 3.74 14.16
C HIS A 110 14.25 2.23 13.88
N TRP A 111 15.19 1.50 14.51
CA TRP A 111 15.26 0.04 14.40
C TRP A 111 14.02 -0.66 14.99
N LEU A 112 13.56 -0.27 16.19
CA LEU A 112 12.33 -0.79 16.78
C LEU A 112 11.12 -0.55 15.87
N TYR A 113 10.93 0.69 15.38
CA TYR A 113 9.81 1.05 14.51
C TYR A 113 9.84 0.30 13.17
N ALA A 114 11.02 0.16 12.55
CA ALA A 114 11.18 -0.55 11.27
C ALA A 114 10.98 -2.07 11.38
N THR A 115 11.07 -2.64 12.59
CA THR A 115 10.95 -4.09 12.84
C THR A 115 9.70 -4.49 13.62
N GLY A 116 8.97 -3.54 14.21
CA GLY A 116 7.74 -3.78 14.99
C GLY A 116 7.97 -4.50 16.33
N HIS A 117 9.15 -4.37 16.93
CA HIS A 117 9.43 -4.81 18.30
C HIS A 117 8.66 -3.97 19.33
N SER A 118 8.29 -4.57 20.46
CA SER A 118 7.54 -3.87 21.50
C SER A 118 8.35 -2.72 22.10
N PHE A 119 7.67 -1.67 22.55
CA PHE A 119 8.31 -0.57 23.27
C PHE A 119 8.72 -0.95 24.70
N ASP A 120 8.26 -2.11 25.19
CA ASP A 120 8.73 -2.69 26.45
C ASP A 120 10.07 -3.44 26.28
N ASP A 121 10.32 -4.06 25.10
CA ASP A 121 11.60 -4.71 24.75
C ASP A 121 12.78 -3.72 24.83
N ALA A 122 12.51 -2.44 24.60
CA ALA A 122 13.49 -1.35 24.70
C ALA A 122 14.00 -1.08 26.14
N GLY A 123 13.33 -1.63 27.15
CA GLY A 123 13.71 -1.54 28.56
C GLY A 123 14.45 -2.76 29.10
N ASP A 124 14.68 -3.80 28.29
CA ASP A 124 15.24 -5.07 28.74
C ASP A 124 16.64 -4.95 29.35
N GLU A 125 16.84 -5.58 30.51
CA GLU A 125 18.09 -5.49 31.27
C GLU A 125 19.24 -6.26 30.60
N LEU A 126 18.96 -7.38 29.91
CA LEU A 126 19.98 -8.19 29.23
C LEU A 126 20.50 -7.48 27.97
N LEU A 127 19.61 -6.85 27.21
CA LEU A 127 19.94 -6.00 26.07
C LEU A 127 20.73 -4.77 26.52
N LEU A 128 20.32 -4.13 27.61
CA LEU A 128 21.05 -3.01 28.19
C LEU A 128 22.46 -3.42 28.66
N ASP A 129 22.62 -4.56 29.31
CA ASP A 129 23.93 -5.05 29.78
C ASP A 129 24.84 -5.50 28.63
N ALA A 130 24.30 -6.18 27.61
CA ALA A 130 25.03 -6.48 26.38
C ALA A 130 25.54 -5.20 25.67
N LEU A 131 24.75 -4.12 25.68
CA LEU A 131 25.18 -2.82 25.15
C LEU A 131 26.22 -2.12 26.05
N LYS A 132 26.13 -2.24 27.39
CA LYS A 132 27.13 -1.71 28.32
C LYS A 132 28.52 -2.32 28.07
N MET A 133 28.61 -3.60 27.68
CA MET A 133 29.88 -4.24 27.29
C MET A 133 30.61 -3.51 26.16
N LEU A 134 29.88 -2.79 25.29
CA LEU A 134 30.45 -1.93 24.24
C LEU A 134 30.68 -0.48 24.70
N ARG A 135 29.79 0.05 25.55
CA ARG A 135 29.91 1.41 26.13
C ARG A 135 29.10 1.53 27.43
N ASN A 136 29.79 1.68 28.57
CA ASN A 136 29.17 1.79 29.89
C ASN A 136 28.21 2.99 30.07
N ASP A 137 28.28 4.02 29.22
CA ASP A 137 27.42 5.22 29.23
C ASP A 137 26.25 5.15 28.22
N ILE A 138 25.95 3.98 27.65
CA ILE A 138 24.75 3.80 26.83
C ILE A 138 23.49 3.91 27.69
N MET A 139 22.57 4.75 27.24
CA MET A 139 21.23 4.95 27.79
C MET A 139 20.21 4.67 26.68
N LEU A 140 19.42 3.62 26.84
CA LEU A 140 18.32 3.27 25.96
C LEU A 140 17.20 4.34 26.01
N PRO A 141 16.38 4.48 24.95
CA PRO A 141 15.19 5.32 24.99
C PRO A 141 14.13 4.67 25.90
N THR A 142 13.50 5.49 26.73
CA THR A 142 12.36 5.05 27.55
C THR A 142 11.11 4.86 26.68
N LYS A 143 10.17 4.01 27.12
CA LYS A 143 8.86 3.85 26.46
C LYS A 143 8.16 5.20 26.20
N HIS A 144 8.26 6.17 27.13
CA HIS A 144 7.73 7.52 26.92
C HIS A 144 8.46 8.32 25.83
N GLU A 145 9.78 8.20 25.68
CA GLU A 145 10.50 8.80 24.53
C GLU A 145 10.10 8.11 23.20
N LEU A 146 9.90 6.79 23.22
CA LEU A 146 9.50 5.99 22.05
C LEU A 146 8.06 6.25 21.60
N GLU A 147 7.13 6.50 22.51
CA GLU A 147 5.72 6.79 22.20
C GLU A 147 5.47 8.25 21.78
N ASN A 148 6.46 9.14 21.89
CA ASN A 148 6.28 10.58 21.71
C ASN A 148 7.44 11.18 20.89
N GLU A 149 8.44 11.78 21.54
CA GLU A 149 9.46 12.63 20.89
C GLU A 149 10.28 11.94 19.80
N LEU A 150 10.50 10.62 19.89
CA LEU A 150 11.23 9.86 18.87
C LEU A 150 10.32 9.38 17.73
N LEU A 151 9.06 9.09 18.00
CA LEU A 151 8.06 8.67 17.01
C LEU A 151 7.65 9.84 16.13
N ASP A 152 7.34 11.00 16.71
CA ASP A 152 7.03 12.23 15.96
C ASP A 152 8.20 12.64 15.04
N LEU A 153 9.44 12.45 15.51
CA LEU A 153 10.65 12.77 14.76
C LEU A 153 10.89 11.80 13.59
N GLU A 154 10.76 10.49 13.81
CA GLU A 154 10.91 9.50 12.73
C GLU A 154 9.74 9.52 11.75
N PHE A 155 8.51 9.75 12.21
CA PHE A 155 7.34 9.96 11.35
C PHE A 155 7.54 11.19 10.45
N SER A 156 7.92 12.34 11.02
CA SER A 156 8.23 13.55 10.24
C SER A 156 9.32 13.28 9.19
N VAL A 157 10.31 12.45 9.52
CA VAL A 157 11.42 12.09 8.63
C VAL A 157 11.03 11.03 7.60
N SER A 158 10.04 10.18 7.87
CA SER A 158 9.42 9.29 6.89
C SER A 158 8.59 10.08 5.89
N GLN A 159 7.65 10.88 6.39
CA GLN A 159 6.74 11.70 5.57
C GLN A 159 7.50 12.63 4.62
N ASN A 160 8.59 13.27 5.07
CA ASN A 160 9.44 14.10 4.20
C ASN A 160 10.20 13.31 3.12
N LYS A 161 10.47 12.00 3.30
CA LYS A 161 11.00 11.14 2.22
C LYS A 161 9.90 10.81 1.22
N VAL A 162 8.73 10.39 1.69
CA VAL A 162 7.58 10.01 0.86
C VAL A 162 7.16 11.19 -0.03
N ILE A 163 6.94 12.37 0.56
CA ILE A 163 6.64 13.59 -0.18
C ILE A 163 7.73 13.87 -1.23
N LYS A 164 9.02 13.78 -0.87
CA LYS A 164 10.12 14.03 -1.82
C LYS A 164 10.19 12.98 -2.94
N ALA A 165 9.78 11.74 -2.70
CA ALA A 165 9.78 10.68 -3.70
C ALA A 165 8.67 10.86 -4.73
N LEU A 166 7.46 11.21 -4.28
CA LEU A 166 6.25 11.34 -5.11
C LEU A 166 6.11 12.71 -5.80
N ASN A 167 6.71 13.77 -5.24
CA ASN A 167 6.54 15.14 -5.72
C ASN A 167 7.05 15.32 -7.17
N ASP A 168 6.20 15.90 -8.03
CA ASP A 168 6.42 16.13 -9.46
C ASP A 168 6.66 14.85 -10.28
N LYS A 169 6.18 13.68 -9.81
CA LYS A 169 6.26 12.38 -10.52
C LYS A 169 4.88 11.78 -10.81
N PRO A 170 4.72 11.01 -11.91
CA PRO A 170 3.56 10.15 -12.08
C PRO A 170 3.55 9.05 -10.99
N CYS A 171 2.41 8.87 -10.35
CA CYS A 171 2.21 7.90 -9.27
C CYS A 171 0.86 7.19 -9.45
N CYS A 172 0.80 5.90 -9.15
CA CYS A 172 -0.47 5.17 -9.00
C CYS A 172 -0.90 5.23 -7.52
N LEU A 173 -2.16 5.57 -7.23
CA LEU A 173 -2.73 5.44 -5.88
C LEU A 173 -3.22 4.00 -5.70
N THR A 174 -2.71 3.30 -4.68
CA THR A 174 -3.24 1.98 -4.27
C THR A 174 -4.17 2.14 -3.08
N VAL A 175 -5.24 1.34 -3.07
CA VAL A 175 -6.23 1.29 -1.99
C VAL A 175 -6.44 -0.18 -1.62
N GLU A 176 -6.30 -0.50 -0.34
CA GLU A 176 -6.53 -1.83 0.22
C GLU A 176 -7.48 -1.70 1.42
N SER A 177 -8.41 -2.66 1.61
CA SER A 177 -9.25 -2.73 2.82
C SER A 177 -9.03 -4.05 3.56
N TRP A 178 -8.99 -3.98 4.88
CA TRP A 178 -8.75 -5.13 5.77
C TRP A 178 -9.45 -4.97 7.12
N VAL A 179 -9.85 -6.10 7.71
CA VAL A 179 -10.51 -6.15 9.03
C VAL A 179 -9.49 -6.03 10.15
N ASP A 180 -9.68 -5.10 11.09
CA ASP A 180 -8.86 -4.98 12.29
C ASP A 180 -9.15 -6.06 13.36
N ALA A 181 -8.34 -6.13 14.41
CA ALA A 181 -8.52 -7.12 15.49
C ALA A 181 -9.81 -6.91 16.32
N GLY A 182 -10.54 -5.80 16.12
CA GLY A 182 -11.85 -5.50 16.70
C GLY A 182 -13.04 -5.79 15.77
N GLY A 183 -12.79 -6.14 14.49
CA GLY A 183 -13.82 -6.37 13.49
C GLY A 183 -14.24 -5.15 12.67
N ASN A 184 -13.48 -4.05 12.69
CA ASN A 184 -13.78 -2.85 11.90
C ASN A 184 -13.04 -2.88 10.55
N VAL A 185 -13.67 -2.33 9.50
CA VAL A 185 -13.04 -2.13 8.19
C VAL A 185 -11.99 -1.01 8.28
N VAL A 186 -10.76 -1.30 7.90
CA VAL A 186 -9.66 -0.32 7.79
C VAL A 186 -9.20 -0.24 6.34
N THR A 187 -9.30 0.95 5.75
CA THR A 187 -8.77 1.22 4.41
C THR A 187 -7.37 1.82 4.52
N SER A 188 -6.39 1.16 3.91
CA SER A 188 -5.01 1.64 3.74
C SER A 188 -4.83 2.29 2.35
N TYR A 189 -4.14 3.43 2.33
CA TYR A 189 -3.80 4.17 1.13
C TYR A 189 -2.28 4.11 0.89
N GLY A 190 -1.89 3.70 -0.31
CA GLY A 190 -0.51 3.67 -0.78
C GLY A 190 -0.32 4.46 -2.07
N ALA A 191 0.93 4.70 -2.44
CA ALA A 191 1.30 5.23 -3.74
C ALA A 191 2.48 4.45 -4.33
N VAL A 192 2.35 3.98 -5.56
CA VAL A 192 3.44 3.36 -6.32
C VAL A 192 4.04 4.40 -7.27
N CYS A 193 5.35 4.58 -7.24
CA CYS A 193 6.08 5.49 -8.11
C CYS A 193 7.45 4.89 -8.43
N GLU A 194 7.82 4.83 -9.73
CA GLU A 194 9.09 4.21 -10.20
C GLU A 194 9.29 2.77 -9.67
N ASN A 195 8.20 1.98 -9.66
CA ASN A 195 8.10 0.62 -9.09
C ASN A 195 8.41 0.53 -7.57
N VAL A 196 8.49 1.66 -6.85
CA VAL A 196 8.60 1.68 -5.39
C VAL A 196 7.26 2.08 -4.77
N SER A 197 6.75 1.23 -3.88
CA SER A 197 5.53 1.47 -3.11
C SER A 197 5.83 2.34 -1.88
N TYR A 198 4.91 3.25 -1.53
CA TYR A 198 4.99 4.12 -0.36
C TYR A 198 3.66 4.10 0.40
N PHE A 199 3.70 3.86 1.71
CA PHE A 199 2.51 3.94 2.55
C PHE A 199 2.19 5.39 2.85
N LEU A 200 0.94 5.80 2.63
CA LEU A 200 0.46 7.15 2.94
C LEU A 200 -0.13 7.14 4.36
N GLU A 201 -1.31 6.52 4.50
CA GLU A 201 -2.09 6.45 5.74
C GLU A 201 -3.10 5.29 5.74
N SER A 202 -3.73 5.02 6.89
CA SER A 202 -4.90 4.14 7.00
C SER A 202 -6.02 4.83 7.77
N THR A 203 -7.27 4.56 7.40
CA THR A 203 -8.48 5.09 8.04
C THR A 203 -9.44 3.96 8.40
N THR A 204 -9.79 3.83 9.68
CA THR A 204 -10.89 2.95 10.13
C THR A 204 -12.23 3.61 9.84
N PHE A 205 -13.14 2.92 9.14
CA PHE A 205 -14.51 3.38 8.98
C PHE A 205 -15.32 3.05 10.24
N GLN A 206 -15.98 4.03 10.83
CA GLN A 206 -16.97 3.83 11.89
C GLN A 206 -18.32 4.33 11.39
N GLU A 207 -19.33 3.44 11.40
CA GLU A 207 -20.70 3.79 11.03
C GLU A 207 -21.18 5.06 11.77
N ARG A 208 -21.35 6.14 11.02
CA ARG A 208 -22.25 7.23 11.37
C ARG A 208 -23.28 7.30 10.27
N GLY A 209 -24.53 7.01 10.63
CA GLY A 209 -25.60 6.81 9.64
C GLY A 209 -25.92 8.05 8.81
N SER A 210 -26.69 7.79 7.75
CA SER A 210 -27.19 8.68 6.69
C SER A 210 -26.20 9.10 5.59
N GLU A 211 -26.27 8.30 4.52
CA GLU A 211 -26.23 8.70 3.09
C GLU A 211 -24.87 8.94 2.41
N GLU A 212 -24.88 8.58 1.11
CA GLU A 212 -23.81 8.64 0.10
C GLU A 212 -22.59 7.70 0.27
N LEU A 213 -22.68 6.54 -0.41
CA LEU A 213 -21.61 5.58 -0.74
C LEU A 213 -20.77 5.04 0.43
N ALA A 214 -21.28 3.99 1.08
CA ALA A 214 -20.51 3.20 2.03
C ALA A 214 -19.37 2.43 1.35
N VAL A 215 -18.19 2.40 1.99
CA VAL A 215 -16.98 1.68 1.54
C VAL A 215 -17.10 0.16 1.77
N ASP A 216 -18.18 -0.29 2.42
CA ASP A 216 -18.48 -1.65 2.84
C ASP A 216 -18.51 -2.69 1.69
N ASP A 217 -18.64 -2.26 0.43
CA ASP A 217 -18.47 -3.15 -0.73
C ASP A 217 -16.99 -3.50 -1.00
N VAL A 218 -16.01 -2.62 -0.67
CA VAL A 218 -14.58 -2.78 -1.04
C VAL A 218 -13.92 -3.97 -0.35
N GLU A 219 -14.30 -4.28 0.89
CA GLU A 219 -13.78 -5.44 1.63
C GLU A 219 -14.24 -6.78 1.01
N ARG A 220 -15.27 -6.77 0.14
CA ARG A 220 -15.71 -7.95 -0.60
C ARG A 220 -14.89 -8.22 -1.88
N VAL A 221 -14.10 -7.26 -2.38
CA VAL A 221 -13.92 -7.08 -3.84
C VAL A 221 -12.76 -7.82 -4.56
N MET A 222 -11.60 -8.11 -3.94
CA MET A 222 -10.41 -8.55 -4.74
C MET A 222 -9.85 -9.97 -4.50
N SER A 223 -10.59 -10.88 -3.86
CA SER A 223 -10.19 -12.31 -3.79
C SER A 223 -11.35 -13.27 -3.68
N ASN A 224 -12.32 -12.98 -2.82
CA ASN A 224 -13.45 -13.89 -2.61
C ASN A 224 -14.56 -13.72 -3.66
N LEU A 225 -14.70 -12.55 -4.31
CA LEU A 225 -15.79 -12.28 -5.28
C LEU A 225 -16.07 -13.44 -6.22
N LEU A 226 -15.11 -13.82 -7.07
CA LEU A 226 -15.39 -14.81 -8.09
C LEU A 226 -15.67 -16.21 -7.51
N VAL A 227 -15.23 -16.52 -6.28
CA VAL A 227 -15.56 -17.78 -5.60
C VAL A 227 -16.97 -17.72 -4.99
N ASP A 228 -17.28 -16.64 -4.28
CA ASP A 228 -18.56 -16.43 -3.60
C ASP A 228 -19.69 -16.15 -4.60
N ASP A 229 -19.45 -15.34 -5.63
CA ASP A 229 -20.37 -15.07 -6.74
C ASP A 229 -20.73 -16.37 -7.49
N MET A 230 -19.74 -17.21 -7.81
CA MET A 230 -19.99 -18.52 -8.44
C MET A 230 -20.83 -19.43 -7.55
N SER A 231 -20.68 -19.30 -6.23
CA SER A 231 -21.48 -20.04 -5.26
C SER A 231 -22.91 -19.50 -5.22
N ASN A 232 -23.08 -18.18 -5.14
CA ASN A 232 -24.37 -17.47 -5.13
C ASN A 232 -25.19 -17.70 -6.42
N ILE A 233 -24.57 -17.74 -7.59
CA ILE A 233 -25.27 -18.01 -8.87
C ILE A 233 -25.53 -19.50 -9.12
N LEU A 234 -24.88 -20.40 -8.37
CA LEU A 234 -25.06 -21.86 -8.46
C LEU A 234 -25.55 -22.42 -7.11
N PRO A 235 -26.87 -22.44 -6.82
CA PRO A 235 -27.40 -22.84 -5.51
C PRO A 235 -27.07 -24.27 -5.03
N TRP A 236 -26.55 -25.13 -5.91
CA TRP A 236 -26.00 -26.42 -5.49
C TRP A 236 -24.59 -26.30 -4.90
N LEU A 237 -23.78 -25.38 -5.40
CA LEU A 237 -22.42 -25.08 -4.95
C LEU A 237 -22.45 -24.35 -3.61
N GLU A 238 -23.31 -23.34 -3.44
CA GLU A 238 -23.61 -22.69 -2.15
C GLU A 238 -23.95 -23.76 -1.07
N LYS A 239 -24.93 -24.61 -1.36
CA LYS A 239 -25.37 -25.68 -0.44
C LYS A 239 -24.26 -26.70 -0.16
N PHE A 240 -23.46 -27.05 -1.16
CA PHE A 240 -22.33 -27.96 -0.98
C PHE A 240 -21.27 -27.33 -0.07
N GLN A 241 -20.88 -26.08 -0.30
CA GLN A 241 -19.94 -25.34 0.55
C GLN A 241 -20.45 -25.17 1.99
N ALA A 242 -21.72 -24.84 2.19
CA ALA A 242 -22.33 -24.78 3.53
C ALA A 242 -22.23 -26.14 4.26
N SER A 243 -22.43 -27.25 3.55
CA SER A 243 -22.29 -28.61 4.09
C SER A 243 -20.83 -28.95 4.41
N MET A 244 -19.88 -28.47 3.57
CA MET A 244 -18.44 -28.61 3.78
C MET A 244 -17.93 -27.77 4.96
N ALA A 245 -18.47 -26.56 5.19
CA ALA A 245 -18.18 -25.75 6.36
C ALA A 245 -18.76 -26.36 7.65
N GLU A 246 -19.97 -26.93 7.60
CA GLU A 246 -20.51 -27.70 8.72
C GLU A 246 -19.62 -28.91 9.06
N MET A 247 -19.09 -29.62 8.06
CA MET A 247 -18.11 -30.69 8.25
C MET A 247 -16.77 -30.17 8.80
N ALA A 248 -16.18 -29.14 8.20
CA ALA A 248 -14.89 -28.59 8.61
C ALA A 248 -14.91 -28.18 10.09
N SER A 249 -16.01 -27.57 10.54
CA SER A 249 -16.27 -27.19 11.95
C SER A 249 -16.63 -28.35 12.89
N VAL A 250 -16.50 -29.61 12.46
CA VAL A 250 -16.45 -30.81 13.34
C VAL A 250 -15.00 -31.24 13.60
N PHE A 251 -14.10 -30.99 12.65
CA PHE A 251 -12.68 -31.36 12.74
C PHE A 251 -11.84 -30.25 13.40
N HIS A 252 -12.09 -28.98 13.08
CA HIS A 252 -11.41 -27.84 13.71
C HIS A 252 -11.56 -27.86 15.24
N GLY A 253 -10.45 -27.65 15.96
CA GLY A 253 -10.34 -27.76 17.42
C GLY A 253 -10.40 -29.19 17.99
N ASN A 254 -10.77 -30.19 17.18
CA ASN A 254 -11.01 -31.55 17.64
C ASN A 254 -9.76 -32.43 17.49
N HIS A 255 -8.80 -32.30 18.41
CA HIS A 255 -7.53 -33.03 18.38
C HIS A 255 -7.68 -34.56 18.21
N LYS A 256 -8.76 -35.18 18.70
CA LYS A 256 -9.04 -36.62 18.46
C LYS A 256 -9.25 -36.88 16.97
N LEU A 257 -10.10 -36.10 16.30
CA LEU A 257 -10.38 -36.26 14.87
C LEU A 257 -9.19 -35.83 14.01
N GLN A 258 -8.52 -34.72 14.34
CA GLN A 258 -7.27 -34.29 13.68
C GLN A 258 -6.24 -35.44 13.64
N SER A 259 -5.97 -36.08 14.79
CA SER A 259 -5.03 -37.20 14.89
C SER A 259 -5.41 -38.47 14.11
N LEU A 260 -6.65 -38.57 13.61
CA LEU A 260 -7.11 -39.68 12.76
C LEU A 260 -6.99 -39.35 11.26
N VAL A 261 -6.92 -38.06 10.90
CA VAL A 261 -6.76 -37.60 9.51
C VAL A 261 -5.28 -37.38 9.18
N SER A 262 -4.53 -36.72 10.06
CA SER A 262 -3.10 -36.43 9.87
C SER A 262 -2.25 -37.71 9.92
N THR A 263 -1.59 -38.05 8.81
CA THR A 263 -0.66 -39.20 8.73
C THR A 263 0.82 -38.81 8.76
N ASP A 264 1.14 -37.53 8.54
CA ASP A 264 2.52 -37.05 8.52
C ASP A 264 2.82 -36.23 9.79
N ARG A 265 4.07 -36.31 10.24
CA ARG A 265 4.63 -35.55 11.37
C ARG A 265 5.43 -34.32 10.93
N SER A 266 5.54 -34.08 9.62
CA SER A 266 6.38 -33.03 9.01
C SER A 266 6.00 -31.61 9.44
N ASN A 267 4.71 -31.30 9.64
CA ASN A 267 4.28 -29.98 10.12
C ASN A 267 3.08 -30.06 11.09
N PRO A 268 3.28 -29.94 12.41
CA PRO A 268 2.21 -30.07 13.41
C PRO A 268 1.29 -28.83 13.54
N PHE A 269 1.46 -27.82 12.69
CA PHE A 269 0.69 -26.56 12.74
C PHE A 269 -0.41 -26.43 11.69
N VAL A 270 -0.52 -27.39 10.74
CA VAL A 270 -1.58 -27.38 9.72
C VAL A 270 -2.79 -28.15 10.25
N GLU A 271 -3.90 -27.46 10.47
CA GLU A 271 -5.17 -28.06 10.87
C GLU A 271 -5.96 -28.59 9.66
N PHE A 272 -6.68 -29.72 9.81
CA PHE A 272 -7.52 -30.27 8.75
C PHE A 272 -9.01 -29.87 8.90
N PRO A 273 -9.72 -29.56 7.80
CA PRO A 273 -9.17 -29.29 6.46
C PRO A 273 -8.47 -27.92 6.41
N ASP A 274 -7.55 -27.74 5.46
CA ASP A 274 -6.88 -26.45 5.24
C ASP A 274 -7.92 -25.33 5.04
N SER A 275 -7.90 -24.33 5.93
CA SER A 275 -8.81 -23.19 5.92
C SER A 275 -8.23 -21.95 5.21
N GLY A 276 -7.02 -22.03 4.64
CA GLY A 276 -6.36 -20.91 3.96
C GLY A 276 -7.04 -20.45 2.66
N SER A 277 -7.86 -21.29 2.03
CA SER A 277 -8.77 -20.89 0.93
C SER A 277 -9.86 -21.94 0.70
N VAL A 278 -10.97 -21.57 0.04
CA VAL A 278 -12.05 -22.51 -0.30
C VAL A 278 -11.51 -23.71 -1.11
N CYS A 279 -10.72 -23.46 -2.16
CA CYS A 279 -10.11 -24.54 -2.93
C CYS A 279 -9.12 -25.38 -2.12
N GLY A 280 -8.28 -24.77 -1.27
CA GLY A 280 -7.38 -25.51 -0.36
C GLY A 280 -8.14 -26.46 0.56
N MET A 281 -9.28 -26.01 1.11
CA MET A 281 -10.19 -26.85 1.88
C MET A 281 -10.72 -28.02 1.06
N LEU A 282 -11.22 -27.75 -0.15
CA LEU A 282 -11.75 -28.79 -1.06
C LEU A 282 -10.68 -29.83 -1.46
N GLU A 283 -9.46 -29.39 -1.81
CA GLU A 283 -8.35 -30.27 -2.20
C GLU A 283 -7.83 -31.08 -1.00
N SER A 284 -7.65 -30.45 0.15
CA SER A 284 -7.32 -31.12 1.42
C SER A 284 -8.31 -32.24 1.73
N ILE A 285 -9.61 -32.01 1.53
CA ILE A 285 -10.67 -33.01 1.77
C ILE A 285 -10.61 -34.15 0.75
N LEU A 286 -10.37 -33.83 -0.53
CA LEU A 286 -10.26 -34.84 -1.60
C LEU A 286 -9.08 -35.79 -1.35
N ASP A 287 -7.90 -35.26 -1.01
CA ASP A 287 -6.71 -36.05 -0.66
C ASP A 287 -6.92 -36.97 0.57
N HIS A 288 -7.84 -36.59 1.45
CA HIS A 288 -8.13 -37.30 2.70
C HIS A 288 -9.40 -38.16 2.65
N GLU A 289 -10.11 -38.20 1.52
CA GLU A 289 -11.36 -38.95 1.25
C GLU A 289 -11.45 -40.26 2.04
N LYS A 290 -10.53 -41.19 1.78
CA LYS A 290 -10.62 -42.57 2.28
C LYS A 290 -10.47 -42.66 3.80
N LYS A 291 -9.71 -41.72 4.40
CA LYS A 291 -9.61 -41.58 5.86
C LYS A 291 -10.89 -40.99 6.42
N LEU A 292 -11.42 -39.94 5.77
CA LEU A 292 -12.64 -39.24 6.15
C LEU A 292 -13.86 -40.20 6.16
N TYR A 293 -14.07 -40.97 5.08
CA TYR A 293 -15.05 -42.07 5.03
C TYR A 293 -14.85 -43.07 6.18
N THR A 294 -13.61 -43.50 6.43
CA THR A 294 -13.27 -44.45 7.50
C THR A 294 -13.57 -43.88 8.90
N ILE A 295 -13.45 -42.57 9.10
CA ILE A 295 -13.74 -41.89 10.36
C ILE A 295 -15.25 -41.77 10.58
N VAL A 296 -15.99 -41.22 9.61
CA VAL A 296 -17.43 -40.96 9.78
C VAL A 296 -18.28 -42.25 9.84
N ALA A 297 -17.82 -43.32 9.17
CA ALA A 297 -18.48 -44.62 9.21
C ALA A 297 -18.42 -45.34 10.58
N ARG A 298 -17.64 -44.81 11.53
CA ARG A 298 -17.53 -45.37 12.88
C ARG A 298 -18.78 -45.10 13.71
N ARG A 299 -19.23 -46.10 14.46
CA ARG A 299 -20.37 -45.95 15.39
C ARG A 299 -20.11 -44.94 16.50
N ASP A 300 -18.86 -44.70 16.90
CA ASP A 300 -18.50 -43.67 17.89
C ASP A 300 -18.33 -42.26 17.30
N PHE A 301 -18.47 -42.06 15.98
CA PHE A 301 -18.39 -40.73 15.36
C PHE A 301 -19.58 -39.84 15.76
N VAL A 302 -20.79 -40.40 15.80
CA VAL A 302 -22.02 -39.67 16.18
C VAL A 302 -22.37 -39.76 17.67
N GLN A 303 -21.39 -40.12 18.51
CA GLN A 303 -21.58 -40.20 19.96
C GLN A 303 -21.18 -38.88 20.63
N ALA A 304 -22.19 -38.05 20.87
CA ALA A 304 -22.07 -36.71 21.45
C ALA A 304 -22.73 -36.58 22.83
N ASN A 305 -22.42 -35.51 23.55
CA ASN A 305 -23.00 -35.25 24.87
C ASN A 305 -24.36 -34.51 24.79
N THR A 306 -24.66 -33.88 23.66
CA THR A 306 -25.93 -33.16 23.45
C THR A 306 -26.66 -33.65 22.18
N PRO A 307 -28.00 -33.62 22.14
CA PRO A 307 -28.76 -33.97 20.93
C PRO A 307 -28.45 -33.08 19.71
N VAL A 308 -28.10 -31.80 19.94
CA VAL A 308 -27.79 -30.83 18.88
C VAL A 308 -26.45 -31.18 18.21
N GLU A 309 -25.44 -31.49 19.02
CA GLU A 309 -24.13 -31.97 18.57
C GLU A 309 -24.24 -33.34 17.88
N GLN A 310 -25.03 -34.26 18.43
CA GLN A 310 -25.32 -35.56 17.81
C GLN A 310 -25.96 -35.40 16.42
N GLU A 311 -26.89 -34.47 16.27
CA GLU A 311 -27.58 -34.23 15.01
C GLU A 311 -26.69 -33.51 13.97
N LYS A 312 -25.79 -32.63 14.41
CA LYS A 312 -24.69 -32.11 13.55
C LYS A 312 -23.82 -33.25 13.02
N LEU A 313 -23.42 -34.18 13.89
CA LEU A 313 -22.58 -35.34 13.52
C LEU A 313 -23.32 -36.34 12.62
N ASN A 314 -24.64 -36.52 12.79
CA ASN A 314 -25.48 -37.26 11.83
C ASN A 314 -25.44 -36.60 10.45
N ARG A 315 -25.70 -35.29 10.34
CA ARG A 315 -25.66 -34.57 9.05
C ARG A 315 -24.31 -34.70 8.37
N VAL A 316 -23.21 -34.48 9.09
CA VAL A 316 -21.85 -34.59 8.54
C VAL A 316 -21.53 -36.03 8.10
N ARG A 317 -21.94 -37.04 8.86
CA ARG A 317 -21.81 -38.45 8.44
C ARG A 317 -22.59 -38.70 7.15
N ASP A 318 -23.86 -38.33 7.11
CA ASP A 318 -24.76 -38.67 6.00
C ASP A 318 -24.44 -37.87 4.72
N PHE A 319 -23.84 -36.68 4.87
CA PHE A 319 -23.24 -35.91 3.78
C PHE A 319 -22.01 -36.61 3.19
N VAL A 320 -21.01 -36.95 4.02
CA VAL A 320 -19.78 -37.62 3.55
C VAL A 320 -20.06 -39.02 3.00
N LEU A 321 -21.00 -39.76 3.60
CA LEU A 321 -21.39 -41.09 3.12
C LEU A 321 -22.30 -41.06 1.87
N SER A 322 -22.63 -39.88 1.34
CA SER A 322 -23.40 -39.74 0.11
C SER A 322 -22.62 -40.25 -1.11
N GLU A 323 -23.29 -40.96 -2.01
CA GLU A 323 -22.75 -41.37 -3.31
C GLU A 323 -22.37 -40.15 -4.19
N MET A 324 -22.99 -38.99 -3.94
CA MET A 324 -22.72 -37.75 -4.67
C MET A 324 -21.51 -36.97 -4.14
N PHE A 325 -21.05 -37.23 -2.91
CA PHE A 325 -20.09 -36.39 -2.18
C PHE A 325 -18.84 -36.06 -3.01
N ILE A 326 -18.18 -37.08 -3.54
CA ILE A 326 -16.94 -36.91 -4.33
C ILE A 326 -17.23 -36.35 -5.73
N GLN A 327 -18.41 -36.61 -6.31
CA GLN A 327 -18.77 -36.02 -7.60
C GLN A 327 -19.03 -34.51 -7.48
N GLU A 328 -19.71 -34.07 -6.42
CA GLU A 328 -19.95 -32.66 -6.13
C GLU A 328 -18.66 -31.95 -5.70
N LEU A 329 -17.77 -32.62 -4.97
CA LEU A 329 -16.43 -32.13 -4.62
C LEU A 329 -15.56 -31.84 -5.86
N VAL A 330 -15.43 -32.82 -6.77
CA VAL A 330 -14.64 -32.66 -8.00
C VAL A 330 -15.24 -31.59 -8.91
N LYS A 331 -16.58 -31.55 -9.07
CA LYS A 331 -17.27 -30.49 -9.83
C LYS A 331 -17.04 -29.09 -9.24
N SER A 332 -17.04 -28.96 -7.92
CA SER A 332 -16.76 -27.70 -7.24
C SER A 332 -15.33 -27.24 -7.52
N LEU A 333 -14.37 -28.16 -7.48
CA LEU A 333 -12.97 -27.89 -7.83
C LEU A 333 -12.77 -27.54 -9.31
N GLU A 334 -13.47 -28.20 -10.24
CA GLU A 334 -13.41 -27.85 -11.67
C GLU A 334 -13.95 -26.45 -11.95
N ILE A 335 -14.96 -25.97 -11.22
CA ILE A 335 -15.46 -24.60 -11.35
C ILE A 335 -14.51 -23.57 -10.71
N LEU A 336 -14.02 -23.83 -9.49
CA LEU A 336 -13.36 -22.81 -8.66
C LEU A 336 -11.84 -22.73 -8.88
N ARG A 337 -11.18 -23.84 -9.22
CA ARG A 337 -9.71 -23.87 -9.42
C ARG A 337 -9.23 -22.91 -10.53
N PRO A 338 -9.90 -22.75 -11.69
CA PRO A 338 -9.51 -21.76 -12.70
C PRO A 338 -9.46 -20.33 -12.15
N LEU A 339 -10.40 -19.94 -11.29
CA LEU A 339 -10.47 -18.60 -10.70
C LEU A 339 -9.36 -18.40 -9.68
N GLN A 340 -9.14 -19.38 -8.81
CA GLN A 340 -8.04 -19.35 -7.85
C GLN A 340 -6.68 -19.29 -8.55
N GLN A 341 -6.51 -20.00 -9.67
CA GLN A 341 -5.27 -19.96 -10.46
C GLN A 341 -5.01 -18.59 -11.07
N GLN A 342 -6.02 -17.95 -11.68
CA GLN A 342 -5.89 -16.59 -12.22
C GLN A 342 -5.71 -15.54 -11.12
N LEU A 343 -6.48 -15.62 -10.03
CA LEU A 343 -6.32 -14.76 -8.86
C LEU A 343 -4.90 -14.85 -8.30
N LYS A 344 -4.39 -16.06 -8.10
CA LYS A 344 -3.03 -16.30 -7.61
C LYS A 344 -1.98 -15.77 -8.58
N HIS A 345 -2.18 -15.90 -9.89
CA HIS A 345 -1.30 -15.33 -10.91
C HIS A 345 -1.19 -13.79 -10.82
N PHE A 346 -2.28 -13.09 -10.53
CA PHE A 346 -2.25 -11.64 -10.25
C PHE A 346 -1.83 -11.27 -8.81
N GLN A 347 -1.67 -12.25 -7.91
CA GLN A 347 -1.19 -12.05 -6.53
C GLN A 347 0.30 -12.34 -6.36
N ASP A 348 0.86 -13.41 -6.95
CA ASP A 348 2.25 -13.89 -6.76
C ASP A 348 3.35 -12.96 -7.37
N ASP A 349 2.97 -11.71 -7.69
CA ASP A 349 3.73 -10.64 -8.35
C ASP A 349 4.13 -10.89 -9.82
N ARG A 350 4.43 -9.78 -10.53
CA ARG A 350 4.91 -9.73 -11.93
C ARG A 350 3.92 -10.07 -13.06
N ALA A 351 2.62 -10.20 -12.81
CA ALA A 351 1.64 -10.19 -13.89
C ALA A 351 1.46 -8.74 -14.42
N PRO A 352 1.72 -8.42 -15.71
CA PRO A 352 1.49 -7.09 -16.28
C PRO A 352 0.01 -6.84 -16.61
N VAL A 353 -0.39 -5.56 -16.60
CA VAL A 353 -1.76 -5.06 -16.83
C VAL A 353 -2.39 -5.60 -18.13
N SER A 354 -1.57 -5.87 -19.13
CA SER A 354 -1.93 -6.43 -20.44
C SER A 354 -2.61 -7.81 -20.38
N GLN A 355 -2.38 -8.57 -19.31
CA GLN A 355 -2.87 -9.95 -19.15
C GLN A 355 -4.29 -10.04 -18.57
N VAL A 356 -4.83 -8.95 -18.01
CA VAL A 356 -6.19 -8.92 -17.45
C VAL A 356 -7.23 -9.31 -18.50
N TYR A 357 -7.17 -8.74 -19.70
CA TYR A 357 -8.13 -9.05 -20.75
C TYR A 357 -8.05 -10.53 -21.23
N PRO A 358 -6.86 -11.07 -21.61
CA PRO A 358 -6.69 -12.48 -21.91
C PRO A 358 -7.22 -13.43 -20.82
N CYS A 359 -6.92 -13.18 -19.55
CA CYS A 359 -7.40 -13.98 -18.41
C CYS A 359 -8.93 -14.15 -18.42
N PHE A 360 -9.68 -13.06 -18.58
CA PHE A 360 -11.15 -13.12 -18.58
C PHE A 360 -11.70 -13.85 -19.82
N MET A 361 -11.04 -13.73 -20.97
CA MET A 361 -11.41 -14.51 -22.16
C MET A 361 -11.12 -16.00 -21.96
N ASP A 362 -9.99 -16.37 -21.36
CA ASP A 362 -9.62 -17.77 -21.07
C ASP A 362 -10.55 -18.41 -20.03
N LEU A 363 -11.00 -17.65 -19.02
CA LEU A 363 -12.05 -18.10 -18.09
C LEU A 363 -13.38 -18.36 -18.82
N LEU A 364 -13.86 -17.41 -19.63
CA LEU A 364 -15.10 -17.57 -20.41
C LEU A 364 -15.03 -18.76 -21.37
N ASN A 365 -13.89 -18.95 -22.04
CA ASN A 365 -13.63 -20.10 -22.91
C ASN A 365 -13.66 -21.41 -22.11
N GLY A 366 -12.93 -21.48 -21.00
CA GLY A 366 -12.88 -22.67 -20.12
C GLY A 366 -14.26 -23.14 -19.67
N TYR A 367 -15.07 -22.24 -19.11
CA TYR A 367 -16.45 -22.58 -18.69
C TYR A 367 -17.37 -22.93 -19.86
N THR A 368 -17.20 -22.28 -21.01
CA THR A 368 -17.95 -22.61 -22.23
C THR A 368 -17.61 -24.03 -22.71
N SER A 369 -16.36 -24.48 -22.55
CA SER A 369 -15.89 -25.82 -22.94
C SER A 369 -16.29 -26.96 -22.00
N MET A 370 -16.58 -26.72 -20.71
CA MET A 370 -16.94 -27.78 -19.74
C MET A 370 -18.23 -28.53 -20.13
N GLU A 371 -18.14 -29.74 -20.70
CA GLU A 371 -19.31 -30.43 -21.28
C GLU A 371 -20.42 -30.77 -20.28
N TRP A 372 -20.08 -30.98 -19.00
CA TRP A 372 -21.04 -31.41 -17.97
C TRP A 372 -21.91 -30.28 -17.40
N LEU A 373 -21.52 -29.00 -17.58
CA LEU A 373 -22.33 -27.86 -17.16
C LEU A 373 -23.54 -27.67 -18.08
N SER A 374 -24.73 -27.48 -17.49
CA SER A 374 -25.92 -27.19 -18.28
C SER A 374 -25.83 -25.83 -18.97
N LYS A 375 -26.60 -25.65 -20.06
CA LYS A 375 -26.69 -24.36 -20.76
C LYS A 375 -27.12 -23.20 -19.86
N LYS A 376 -27.87 -23.48 -18.77
CA LYS A 376 -28.26 -22.46 -17.78
C LYS A 376 -27.06 -22.05 -16.91
N GLU A 377 -26.32 -23.01 -16.39
CA GLU A 377 -25.15 -22.76 -15.53
C GLU A 377 -24.06 -22.02 -16.32
N LYS A 378 -23.75 -22.45 -17.55
CA LYS A 378 -22.82 -21.72 -18.43
C LYS A 378 -23.23 -20.27 -18.66
N ALA A 379 -24.52 -20.00 -18.87
CA ALA A 379 -25.01 -18.64 -19.05
C ALA A 379 -24.90 -17.78 -17.78
N LEU A 380 -25.16 -18.36 -16.60
CA LEU A 380 -24.99 -17.67 -15.31
C LEU A 380 -23.52 -17.35 -15.03
N ILE A 381 -22.64 -18.35 -15.18
CA ILE A 381 -21.19 -18.23 -15.01
C ILE A 381 -20.63 -17.18 -15.98
N ALA A 382 -20.98 -17.25 -17.27
CA ALA A 382 -20.55 -16.26 -18.26
C ALA A 382 -21.08 -14.85 -17.96
N SER A 383 -22.33 -14.71 -17.49
CA SER A 383 -22.87 -13.41 -17.07
C SER A 383 -22.08 -12.83 -15.90
N CYS A 384 -21.78 -13.64 -14.88
CA CYS A 384 -20.99 -13.23 -13.71
C CYS A 384 -19.56 -12.79 -14.10
N VAL A 385 -18.86 -13.60 -14.91
CA VAL A 385 -17.50 -13.27 -15.38
C VAL A 385 -17.52 -12.01 -16.25
N THR A 386 -18.55 -11.81 -17.07
CA THR A 386 -18.71 -10.59 -17.90
C THR A 386 -19.02 -9.36 -17.06
N GLU A 387 -19.94 -9.46 -16.09
CA GLU A 387 -20.30 -8.36 -15.18
C GLU A 387 -19.10 -7.93 -14.32
N ARG A 388 -18.29 -8.88 -13.84
CA ARG A 388 -17.04 -8.58 -13.12
C ARG A 388 -15.97 -8.01 -14.03
N PHE A 389 -15.86 -8.50 -15.27
CA PHE A 389 -14.96 -7.93 -16.27
C PHE A 389 -15.33 -6.47 -16.58
N ASP A 390 -16.59 -6.18 -16.91
CA ASP A 390 -17.06 -4.84 -17.27
C ASP A 390 -16.97 -3.85 -16.08
N ALA A 391 -17.00 -4.35 -14.84
CA ALA A 391 -16.83 -3.54 -13.63
C ALA A 391 -15.36 -3.18 -13.30
N ILE A 392 -14.37 -3.93 -13.79
CA ILE A 392 -12.93 -3.64 -13.55
C ILE A 392 -12.18 -3.17 -14.79
N TYR A 393 -12.69 -3.47 -15.99
CA TYR A 393 -12.04 -3.13 -17.24
C TYR A 393 -12.05 -1.62 -17.48
N GLY A 394 -11.04 -1.14 -18.18
CA GLY A 394 -10.84 0.28 -18.42
C GLY A 394 -9.69 0.51 -19.40
N GLU A 395 -9.56 1.75 -19.87
CA GLU A 395 -8.66 2.13 -20.97
C GLU A 395 -7.23 1.60 -20.79
N SER A 396 -6.65 1.69 -19.59
CA SER A 396 -5.31 1.20 -19.27
C SER A 396 -5.11 -0.29 -19.58
N HIS A 397 -6.14 -1.13 -19.42
CA HIS A 397 -6.08 -2.56 -19.73
C HIS A 397 -6.00 -2.82 -21.24
N GLY A 398 -6.81 -2.09 -22.03
CA GLY A 398 -6.75 -2.16 -23.50
C GLY A 398 -5.45 -1.60 -24.07
N VAL A 399 -4.99 -0.47 -23.54
CA VAL A 399 -3.71 0.14 -23.97
C VAL A 399 -2.53 -0.73 -23.57
N ALA A 400 -2.51 -1.34 -22.37
CA ALA A 400 -1.50 -2.33 -22.01
C ALA A 400 -1.48 -3.51 -22.99
N ASN A 401 -2.65 -4.03 -23.37
CA ASN A 401 -2.75 -5.15 -24.30
C ASN A 401 -2.33 -4.79 -25.75
N LEU A 402 -2.48 -3.52 -26.18
CA LEU A 402 -1.91 -3.01 -27.43
C LEU A 402 -0.38 -2.86 -27.38
N LEU A 403 0.16 -2.39 -26.25
CA LEU A 403 1.60 -2.12 -26.11
C LEU A 403 2.42 -3.36 -25.71
N ASP A 404 1.79 -4.44 -25.24
CA ASP A 404 2.51 -5.68 -24.91
C ASP A 404 2.90 -6.45 -26.19
N PRO A 405 4.20 -6.77 -26.39
CA PRO A 405 4.68 -7.47 -27.59
C PRO A 405 4.12 -8.89 -27.74
N LEU A 406 3.58 -9.50 -26.69
CA LEU A 406 2.93 -10.82 -26.76
C LEU A 406 1.49 -10.75 -27.31
N TYR A 407 0.82 -9.61 -27.19
CA TYR A 407 -0.61 -9.47 -27.50
C TYR A 407 -0.91 -8.54 -28.68
N LEU A 408 -0.26 -7.36 -28.77
CA LEU A 408 -0.46 -6.37 -29.85
C LEU A 408 -1.94 -6.03 -30.13
N GLY A 409 -2.79 -6.10 -29.11
CA GLY A 409 -4.25 -5.95 -29.20
C GLY A 409 -4.97 -7.02 -30.01
N GLN A 410 -4.31 -8.12 -30.42
CA GLN A 410 -4.90 -9.17 -31.26
C GLN A 410 -6.02 -9.95 -30.58
N THR A 411 -6.04 -9.95 -29.24
CA THR A 411 -7.11 -10.55 -28.43
C THR A 411 -8.33 -9.64 -28.28
N LEU A 412 -8.16 -8.31 -28.40
CA LEU A 412 -9.25 -7.35 -28.14
C LEU A 412 -10.36 -7.44 -29.18
N ASP A 413 -11.61 -7.26 -28.73
CA ASP A 413 -12.70 -6.97 -29.65
C ASP A 413 -12.53 -5.59 -30.32
N ALA A 414 -13.21 -5.38 -31.44
CA ALA A 414 -13.04 -4.18 -32.26
C ALA A 414 -13.44 -2.87 -31.54
N SER A 415 -14.35 -2.92 -30.56
CA SER A 415 -14.74 -1.73 -29.78
C SER A 415 -13.61 -1.38 -28.82
N LYS A 416 -13.17 -2.35 -28.01
CA LYS A 416 -12.09 -2.16 -27.03
C LYS A 416 -10.76 -1.79 -27.66
N LYS A 417 -10.46 -2.32 -28.86
CA LYS A 417 -9.30 -1.89 -29.63
C LYS A 417 -9.41 -0.41 -30.04
N GLN A 418 -10.55 0.02 -30.59
CA GLN A 418 -10.78 1.41 -30.98
C GLN A 418 -10.76 2.37 -29.77
N GLU A 419 -11.32 1.97 -28.64
CA GLU A 419 -11.32 2.73 -27.37
C GLU A 419 -9.89 2.90 -26.83
N ALA A 420 -9.07 1.84 -26.88
CA ALA A 420 -7.67 1.88 -26.47
C ALA A 420 -6.79 2.70 -27.44
N GLU A 421 -6.99 2.58 -28.76
CA GLU A 421 -6.32 3.42 -29.77
C GLU A 421 -6.65 4.91 -29.57
N ALA A 422 -7.93 5.25 -29.35
CA ALA A 422 -8.35 6.60 -29.01
C ALA A 422 -7.74 7.11 -27.69
N SER A 423 -7.51 6.22 -26.72
CA SER A 423 -6.84 6.54 -25.46
C SER A 423 -5.34 6.81 -25.64
N ILE A 424 -4.65 6.05 -26.50
CA ILE A 424 -3.25 6.32 -26.90
C ILE A 424 -3.14 7.70 -27.54
N VAL A 425 -4.02 8.01 -28.51
CA VAL A 425 -4.07 9.33 -29.16
C VAL A 425 -4.28 10.44 -28.14
N ARG A 426 -5.24 10.29 -27.22
CA ARG A 426 -5.57 11.29 -26.20
C ARG A 426 -4.45 11.52 -25.19
N PHE A 427 -3.65 10.50 -24.86
CA PHE A 427 -2.50 10.62 -23.96
C PHE A 427 -1.28 11.22 -24.65
N CYS A 428 -0.96 10.77 -25.88
CA CYS A 428 0.26 11.18 -26.57
C CYS A 428 0.12 12.55 -27.26
N THR A 429 -1.10 13.02 -27.54
CA THR A 429 -1.36 14.34 -28.14
C THR A 429 -1.42 15.40 -27.04
N HIS A 430 -0.26 15.95 -26.65
CA HIS A 430 -0.15 17.13 -25.79
C HIS A 430 0.68 18.22 -26.50
N ASP A 431 0.06 19.39 -26.70
CA ASP A 431 0.58 20.63 -27.30
C ASP A 431 1.39 20.53 -28.62
N ASP A 432 0.79 21.04 -29.71
CA ASP A 432 1.38 21.38 -31.02
C ASP A 432 2.20 20.31 -31.79
N GLN A 433 2.39 19.09 -31.27
CA GLN A 433 3.11 18.03 -31.99
C GLN A 433 2.21 17.31 -33.02
N THR A 434 2.53 17.49 -34.31
CA THR A 434 1.89 16.77 -35.43
C THR A 434 2.52 15.39 -35.65
N VAL A 435 2.53 14.54 -34.62
CA VAL A 435 3.02 13.15 -34.70
C VAL A 435 1.82 12.22 -34.78
N ASP A 436 1.72 11.42 -35.84
CA ASP A 436 0.72 10.36 -35.91
C ASP A 436 1.17 9.18 -35.04
N VAL A 437 0.57 9.08 -33.86
CA VAL A 437 0.88 8.02 -32.89
C VAL A 437 0.26 6.66 -33.29
N LEU A 438 -0.70 6.64 -34.22
CA LEU A 438 -1.23 5.40 -34.78
C LEU A 438 -0.29 4.85 -35.86
N GLU A 439 0.35 5.72 -36.65
CA GLU A 439 1.46 5.34 -37.55
C GLU A 439 2.62 4.73 -36.73
N GLN A 440 3.02 5.34 -35.61
CA GLN A 440 4.02 4.74 -34.69
C GLN A 440 3.56 3.40 -34.10
N LEU A 441 2.26 3.20 -33.86
CA LEU A 441 1.73 1.95 -33.35
C LEU A 441 1.75 0.85 -34.43
N GLU A 442 1.54 1.19 -35.70
CA GLU A 442 1.70 0.27 -36.83
C GLU A 442 3.18 -0.10 -37.07
N GLU A 443 4.09 0.88 -37.08
CA GLU A 443 5.55 0.64 -37.11
C GLU A 443 6.02 -0.26 -35.94
N TYR A 444 5.45 -0.06 -34.74
CA TYR A 444 5.72 -0.91 -33.58
C TYR A 444 5.24 -2.36 -33.81
N ASN A 445 4.03 -2.56 -34.32
CA ASN A 445 3.50 -3.88 -34.63
C ASN A 445 4.35 -4.61 -35.69
N GLU A 446 4.78 -3.93 -36.75
CA GLU A 446 5.71 -4.49 -37.74
C GLU A 446 7.06 -4.86 -37.13
N MET A 447 7.61 -4.01 -36.25
CA MET A 447 8.87 -4.27 -35.56
C MET A 447 8.80 -5.52 -34.67
N VAL A 448 7.71 -5.71 -33.91
CA VAL A 448 7.52 -6.92 -33.09
C VAL A 448 7.29 -8.17 -33.94
N ALA A 449 6.54 -8.05 -35.05
CA ALA A 449 6.39 -9.15 -36.01
C ALA A 449 7.75 -9.56 -36.62
N GLY A 450 8.60 -8.58 -36.94
CA GLY A 450 9.98 -8.80 -37.37
C GLY A 450 10.86 -9.43 -36.29
N LEU A 451 10.78 -8.97 -35.04
CA LEU A 451 11.52 -9.52 -33.90
C LEU A 451 11.22 -11.01 -33.70
N LYS A 452 9.92 -11.38 -33.73
CA LYS A 452 9.44 -12.76 -33.57
C LYS A 452 9.97 -13.75 -34.62
N VAL A 453 10.37 -13.26 -35.80
CA VAL A 453 10.93 -14.07 -36.89
C VAL A 453 12.46 -14.05 -36.90
N ASN A 454 13.08 -12.93 -36.54
CA ASN A 454 14.52 -12.72 -36.66
C ASN A 454 15.32 -13.00 -35.37
N ASP A 455 14.67 -12.99 -34.20
CA ASP A 455 15.28 -13.30 -32.90
C ASP A 455 14.36 -14.17 -32.03
N GLU A 456 14.28 -15.46 -32.42
CA GLU A 456 13.55 -16.50 -31.68
C GLU A 456 14.04 -16.66 -30.23
N ALA A 457 15.33 -16.38 -29.97
CA ALA A 457 15.91 -16.47 -28.64
C ALA A 457 15.37 -15.37 -27.71
N TYR A 458 15.36 -14.11 -28.16
CA TYR A 458 14.75 -13.00 -27.42
C TYR A 458 13.24 -13.16 -27.31
N TRP A 459 12.57 -13.66 -28.35
CA TRP A 459 11.13 -13.96 -28.30
C TRP A 459 10.79 -15.00 -27.20
N HIS A 460 11.62 -16.04 -27.01
CA HIS A 460 11.45 -16.97 -25.90
C HIS A 460 11.68 -16.33 -24.51
N LEU A 461 12.49 -15.27 -24.38
CA LEU A 461 12.63 -14.53 -23.12
C LEU A 461 11.36 -13.74 -22.78
N LEU A 462 10.66 -13.19 -23.78
CA LEU A 462 9.34 -12.58 -23.60
C LEU A 462 8.29 -13.63 -23.22
N GLN A 463 8.20 -14.73 -23.96
CA GLN A 463 7.21 -15.79 -23.71
C GLN A 463 7.36 -16.48 -22.34
N SER A 464 8.56 -16.50 -21.78
CA SER A 464 8.83 -17.05 -20.45
C SER A 464 8.65 -16.04 -19.31
N GLY A 465 8.33 -14.78 -19.61
CA GLY A 465 8.31 -13.70 -18.62
C GLY A 465 9.69 -13.33 -18.05
N THR A 466 10.77 -13.79 -18.69
CA THR A 466 12.16 -13.48 -18.30
C THR A 466 12.50 -12.02 -18.62
N VAL A 467 11.94 -11.49 -19.71
CA VAL A 467 11.87 -10.06 -20.03
C VAL A 467 10.42 -9.63 -19.89
N GLN A 468 10.15 -8.67 -19.02
CA GLN A 468 8.79 -8.12 -18.85
C GLN A 468 8.50 -7.02 -19.88
N PRO A 469 7.22 -6.69 -20.16
CA PRO A 469 6.88 -5.60 -21.07
C PRO A 469 7.52 -4.25 -20.69
N PHE A 470 7.66 -3.96 -19.40
CA PHE A 470 8.37 -2.77 -18.91
C PHE A 470 9.84 -2.73 -19.37
N ASP A 471 10.59 -3.82 -19.16
CA ASP A 471 12.01 -3.94 -19.54
C ASP A 471 12.19 -3.92 -21.06
N PHE A 472 11.31 -4.62 -21.78
CA PHE A 472 11.23 -4.60 -23.23
C PHE A 472 11.09 -3.17 -23.78
N TRP A 473 10.18 -2.37 -23.21
CA TRP A 473 10.03 -0.98 -23.59
C TRP A 473 11.19 -0.10 -23.13
N MET A 474 11.91 -0.45 -22.06
CA MET A 474 13.10 0.28 -21.59
C MET A 474 14.20 0.35 -22.67
N GLU A 475 14.38 -0.73 -23.44
CA GLU A 475 15.39 -0.81 -24.50
C GLU A 475 15.00 -0.13 -25.83
N ARG A 476 13.75 0.30 -26.02
CA ARG A 476 13.19 0.65 -27.36
C ARG A 476 12.91 2.15 -27.52
N GLN A 477 13.97 2.95 -27.56
CA GLN A 477 13.93 4.42 -27.68
C GLN A 477 13.37 4.97 -29.02
N GLN A 478 13.12 4.11 -30.00
CA GLN A 478 12.68 4.51 -31.35
C GLN A 478 11.23 5.05 -31.41
N PHE A 479 10.39 4.72 -30.43
CA PHE A 479 8.98 5.16 -30.34
C PHE A 479 8.76 5.98 -29.05
N PRO A 480 9.27 7.22 -28.95
CA PRO A 480 9.39 7.92 -27.66
C PRO A 480 8.06 8.17 -26.95
N LEU A 481 6.98 8.45 -27.70
CA LEU A 481 5.64 8.66 -27.13
C LEU A 481 5.05 7.35 -26.59
N LEU A 482 5.13 6.28 -27.38
CA LEU A 482 4.69 4.94 -26.97
C LEU A 482 5.52 4.40 -25.79
N GLN A 483 6.84 4.65 -25.77
CA GLN A 483 7.73 4.27 -24.68
C GLN A 483 7.34 4.96 -23.36
N GLN A 484 7.07 6.27 -23.38
CA GLN A 484 6.61 7.01 -22.20
C GLN A 484 5.26 6.48 -21.68
N LEU A 485 4.32 6.20 -22.57
CA LEU A 485 3.01 5.62 -22.23
C LEU A 485 3.16 4.19 -21.68
N ALA A 486 3.98 3.35 -22.31
CA ALA A 486 4.23 1.98 -21.89
C ALA A 486 4.90 1.91 -20.50
N TRP A 487 5.92 2.74 -20.24
CA TRP A 487 6.51 2.84 -18.89
C TRP A 487 5.50 3.30 -17.84
N THR A 488 4.61 4.23 -18.19
CA THR A 488 3.54 4.71 -17.29
C THR A 488 2.55 3.60 -16.96
N ILE A 489 2.18 2.78 -17.94
CA ILE A 489 1.18 1.72 -17.80
C ILE A 489 1.74 0.44 -17.17
N PHE A 490 2.93 -0.01 -17.58
CA PHE A 490 3.54 -1.23 -17.01
C PHE A 490 4.19 -1.01 -15.64
N ALA A 491 4.21 0.22 -15.12
CA ALA A 491 4.48 0.54 -13.72
C ALA A 491 3.22 0.54 -12.81
N LEU A 492 2.03 0.31 -13.37
CA LEU A 492 0.80 0.18 -12.59
C LEU A 492 0.70 -1.24 -11.98
N PRO A 493 0.40 -1.38 -10.68
CA PRO A 493 0.07 -2.68 -10.10
C PRO A 493 -1.27 -3.18 -10.63
N VAL A 494 -1.35 -4.48 -10.96
CA VAL A 494 -2.59 -5.14 -11.41
C VAL A 494 -3.48 -5.57 -10.23
N SER A 495 -2.88 -5.74 -9.05
CA SER A 495 -3.56 -6.13 -7.82
C SER A 495 -3.06 -5.30 -6.66
N SER A 496 -3.98 -4.78 -5.84
CA SER A 496 -3.65 -4.14 -4.57
C SER A 496 -3.15 -5.13 -3.50
N MET A 497 -3.21 -6.45 -3.78
CA MET A 497 -2.74 -7.51 -2.88
C MET A 497 -1.37 -8.09 -3.27
N SER A 498 -0.62 -7.45 -4.18
CA SER A 498 0.75 -7.84 -4.53
C SER A 498 1.66 -7.84 -3.28
N PRO A 499 2.50 -8.87 -3.05
CA PRO A 499 3.27 -9.03 -1.82
C PRO A 499 4.44 -8.04 -1.68
N THR A 500 4.96 -7.48 -2.77
CA THR A 500 5.88 -6.33 -2.69
C THR A 500 5.20 -5.04 -2.24
N GLN A 501 3.86 -4.98 -2.28
CA GLN A 501 3.09 -3.77 -2.02
C GLN A 501 2.22 -3.83 -0.78
N SER A 502 1.67 -4.99 -0.41
CA SER A 502 0.54 -5.07 0.54
C SER A 502 0.83 -4.37 1.85
N PHE A 503 0.15 -3.25 2.04
CA PHE A 503 0.14 -2.46 3.25
C PHE A 503 -0.82 -3.03 4.28
N SER A 504 -1.84 -3.79 3.88
CA SER A 504 -2.80 -4.43 4.78
C SER A 504 -2.12 -5.39 5.76
N SER A 505 -1.34 -6.37 5.26
CA SER A 505 -0.64 -7.30 6.15
C SER A 505 0.39 -6.61 7.06
N GLN A 506 0.97 -5.49 6.59
CA GLN A 506 1.93 -4.70 7.37
C GLN A 506 1.22 -3.85 8.44
N ALA A 507 0.09 -3.23 8.11
CA ALA A 507 -0.72 -2.43 9.02
C ALA A 507 -1.40 -3.31 10.07
N PHE A 508 -1.99 -4.45 9.69
CA PHE A 508 -2.56 -5.44 10.60
C PHE A 508 -1.53 -5.96 11.62
N TYR A 509 -0.28 -6.20 11.20
CA TYR A 509 0.81 -6.61 12.09
C TYR A 509 1.16 -5.56 13.15
N ILE A 510 1.04 -4.26 12.82
CA ILE A 510 1.25 -3.17 13.77
C ILE A 510 -0.01 -2.95 14.62
N ASP A 511 -1.21 -2.99 14.05
CA ASP A 511 -2.48 -2.87 14.78
C ASP A 511 -2.58 -3.94 15.87
N SER A 512 -2.55 -5.22 15.49
CA SER A 512 -2.67 -6.37 16.41
C SER A 512 -1.63 -6.37 17.55
N ARG A 513 -0.49 -5.69 17.38
CA ARG A 513 0.55 -5.51 18.40
C ARG A 513 0.39 -4.27 19.27
N PHE A 514 -0.16 -3.17 18.75
CA PHE A 514 -0.07 -1.86 19.39
C PHE A 514 -1.42 -1.16 19.63
N ASN A 515 -2.54 -1.63 19.06
CA ASN A 515 -3.87 -1.02 19.15
C ASN A 515 -4.38 -0.82 20.60
N HIS A 516 -4.01 -1.72 21.51
CA HIS A 516 -4.37 -1.69 22.92
C HIS A 516 -3.41 -0.85 23.79
N THR A 517 -2.27 -0.40 23.23
CA THR A 517 -1.20 0.34 23.93
C THR A 517 -1.05 1.78 23.43
N LEU A 518 -1.29 2.03 22.14
CA LEU A 518 -1.13 3.34 21.50
C LEU A 518 -2.48 3.98 21.16
N SER A 519 -2.56 5.31 21.23
CA SER A 519 -3.69 6.04 20.65
C SER A 519 -3.67 5.95 19.11
N PRO A 520 -4.82 6.04 18.42
CA PRO A 520 -4.89 5.89 16.96
C PRO A 520 -3.92 6.78 16.18
N GLU A 521 -3.75 8.04 16.57
CA GLU A 521 -2.77 8.97 15.98
C GLU A 521 -1.32 8.44 16.06
N LYS A 522 -0.95 7.81 17.18
CA LYS A 522 0.38 7.23 17.37
C LYS A 522 0.53 5.90 16.62
N LEU A 523 -0.54 5.11 16.56
CA LEU A 523 -0.58 3.88 15.79
C LEU A 523 -0.38 4.17 14.29
N GLN A 524 -1.13 5.14 13.73
CA GLN A 524 -0.99 5.61 12.35
C GLN A 524 0.45 6.09 12.05
N LYS A 525 1.07 6.86 12.96
CA LYS A 525 2.48 7.28 12.86
C LYS A 525 3.44 6.10 12.87
N LEU A 526 3.22 5.09 13.73
CA LEU A 526 4.06 3.90 13.81
C LEU A 526 3.94 3.04 12.54
N THR A 527 2.72 2.76 12.08
CA THR A 527 2.46 2.05 10.82
C THR A 527 3.14 2.76 9.65
N HIS A 528 3.01 4.09 9.55
CA HIS A 528 3.67 4.87 8.49
C HIS A 528 5.20 4.77 8.54
N VAL A 529 5.82 4.74 9.73
CA VAL A 529 7.28 4.54 9.85
C VAL A 529 7.68 3.10 9.53
N TYR A 530 6.90 2.10 9.96
CA TYR A 530 7.16 0.68 9.73
C TYR A 530 7.15 0.34 8.23
N CYS A 531 6.02 0.58 7.55
CA CYS A 531 5.84 0.26 6.13
C CYS A 531 6.90 0.96 5.26
N ASN A 532 7.10 2.28 5.44
CA ASN A 532 8.08 3.04 4.65
C ASN A 532 9.56 2.82 5.07
N SER A 533 9.84 1.99 6.08
CA SER A 533 11.22 1.61 6.44
C SER A 533 11.70 0.33 5.77
N LYS A 534 10.79 -0.57 5.35
CA LYS A 534 11.15 -1.84 4.68
C LYS A 534 11.61 -1.67 3.23
N ASN A 535 11.20 -0.60 2.57
CA ASN A 535 11.41 -0.33 1.14
C ASN A 535 12.86 0.12 0.84
N ARG A 536 13.85 -0.58 1.42
CA ARG A 536 15.26 -0.18 1.48
C ARG A 536 16.26 -1.31 1.24
N ASP A 537 15.84 -2.57 1.39
CA ASP A 537 16.75 -3.72 1.43
C ASP A 537 16.69 -4.66 0.21
N GLU A 538 15.93 -4.34 -0.85
CA GLU A 538 16.07 -5.03 -2.16
C GLU A 538 17.47 -4.87 -2.77
N GLY A 539 18.26 -3.89 -2.29
CA GLY A 539 19.67 -3.72 -2.64
C GLY A 539 20.65 -4.64 -1.92
N MET A 540 20.23 -5.42 -0.91
CA MET A 540 21.10 -6.38 -0.20
C MET A 540 20.35 -7.66 0.19
N SER A 541 20.46 -8.67 -0.66
CA SER A 541 20.02 -10.04 -0.43
C SER A 541 20.84 -10.75 0.67
N PHE A 542 20.60 -10.37 1.93
CA PHE A 542 21.12 -11.12 3.07
C PHE A 542 20.35 -12.43 3.25
N LEU A 543 21.04 -13.52 2.91
CA LEU A 543 20.64 -14.89 3.22
C LEU A 543 20.28 -15.06 4.70
N THR A 544 19.06 -15.50 4.97
CA THR A 544 18.69 -16.22 6.18
C THR A 544 18.11 -17.58 5.81
N PRO A 545 18.24 -18.62 6.67
CA PRO A 545 18.30 -20.02 6.22
C PRO A 545 16.98 -20.64 5.77
#